data_AF-A0A3D5UUI9-F1
#
_entry.id   AF-A0A3D5UUI9-F1
#
_cell.length_a   1.000
_cell.length_b   1.000
_cell.length_c   1.000
_cell.angle_alpha   90.00
_cell.angle_beta   90.00
_cell.angle_gamma   90.00
#
_symmetry.space_group_name_H-M   'P 1'
#
loop_
_entity.id
_entity.type
_entity.pdbx_description
1 polymer ?
#
loop_
_entity_poly.entity_id
_entity_poly.type
_entity_poly.pdbx_seq_one_letter_code
_entity_poly.pdbx_strand_id
1 'polypeptide(L)'
;MIKKALSAQSKSLSRRAISPIVEFFETEMCQKSERSFIDVSKEDRKVLQNALKATKGVYSFYNSELEIIYVGKTKNDLWTEICNAYNRKMPHYHRYYVNHPHGKYSAGKALRQIKRDAMYLYDAASYFSAYSVEENLIDAFETLIIRMIPNDLLNVRMEGNNLLSPFSHTSD
;
A
#
# COMPACT_ATOMS: atom_id res chain seq x y z
N MET A 1 43.54 -0.33 12.47
CA MET A 1 42.67 -1.52 12.34
C MET A 1 41.27 -1.30 12.93
N ILE A 2 41.16 -0.78 14.16
CA ILE A 2 39.87 -0.48 14.85
C ILE A 2 38.94 0.48 14.08
N LYS A 3 39.45 1.61 13.56
CA LYS A 3 38.65 2.55 12.74
C LYS A 3 38.04 1.93 11.48
N LYS A 4 38.78 1.03 10.82
CA LYS A 4 38.32 0.32 9.61
C LYS A 4 37.22 -0.68 9.95
N ALA A 5 37.38 -1.42 11.05
CA ALA A 5 36.36 -2.33 11.59
C ALA A 5 35.08 -1.58 12.00
N LEU A 6 35.20 -0.46 12.73
CA LEU A 6 34.07 0.41 13.09
C LEU A 6 33.33 0.95 11.85
N SER A 7 34.06 1.42 10.84
CA SER A 7 33.43 1.91 9.60
C SER A 7 32.70 0.81 8.82
N ALA A 8 33.24 -0.41 8.81
CA ALA A 8 32.60 -1.57 8.18
C ALA A 8 31.37 -2.02 8.97
N GLN A 9 31.46 -1.99 10.31
CA GLN A 9 30.35 -2.29 11.20
C GLN A 9 29.21 -1.28 11.04
N SER A 10 29.51 0.03 11.01
CA SER A 10 28.54 1.09 10.72
C SER A 10 27.88 0.88 9.35
N LYS A 11 28.65 0.61 8.29
CA LYS A 11 28.06 0.31 6.97
C LYS A 11 27.17 -0.92 6.98
N SER A 12 27.56 -1.97 7.73
CA SER A 12 26.73 -3.18 7.89
C SER A 12 25.47 -2.94 8.72
N LEU A 13 25.51 -2.01 9.67
CA LEU A 13 24.38 -1.61 10.50
C LEU A 13 23.41 -0.77 9.70
N SER A 14 23.89 0.21 8.93
CA SER A 14 23.05 1.01 8.02
C SER A 14 22.38 0.14 6.96
N ARG A 15 23.09 -0.84 6.38
CA ARG A 15 22.49 -1.82 5.44
C ARG A 15 21.46 -2.75 6.08
N ARG A 16 21.57 -3.01 7.39
CA ARG A 16 20.60 -3.82 8.14
C ARG A 16 19.43 -3.00 8.67
N ALA A 17 19.61 -1.68 8.80
CA ALA A 17 18.60 -0.77 9.30
C ALA A 17 17.40 -0.68 8.34
N ILE A 18 17.68 -0.63 7.03
CA ILE A 18 16.68 -0.66 5.97
C ILE A 18 17.25 -1.33 4.71
N SER A 19 16.45 -2.20 4.08
CA SER A 19 16.80 -2.82 2.80
C SER A 19 15.55 -3.02 1.93
N PRO A 20 15.58 -2.65 0.63
CA PRO A 20 14.48 -2.94 -0.27
C PRO A 20 14.31 -4.45 -0.44
N ILE A 21 13.07 -4.91 -0.39
CA ILE A 21 12.69 -6.28 -0.77
C ILE A 21 12.22 -6.25 -2.22
N VAL A 22 11.37 -5.28 -2.54
CA VAL A 22 10.84 -5.06 -3.88
C VAL A 22 10.40 -3.59 -4.01
N GLU A 23 10.57 -3.02 -5.20
CA GLU A 23 10.23 -1.62 -5.48
C GLU A 23 9.41 -1.53 -6.77
N PHE A 24 8.33 -0.74 -6.75
CA PHE A 24 7.46 -0.43 -7.89
C PHE A 24 6.96 -1.66 -8.64
N PHE A 25 6.59 -2.68 -7.88
CA PHE A 25 6.12 -3.94 -8.43
C PHE A 25 4.65 -3.84 -8.82
N GLU A 26 4.32 -4.23 -10.05
CA GLU A 26 2.95 -4.18 -10.56
C GLU A 26 2.04 -5.13 -9.79
N THR A 27 0.93 -4.60 -9.27
CA THR A 27 -0.07 -5.41 -8.57
C THR A 27 -0.92 -6.18 -9.57
N GLU A 28 -1.13 -7.47 -9.31
CA GLU A 28 -1.93 -8.33 -10.16
C GLU A 28 -3.30 -8.54 -9.49
N MET A 29 -4.33 -7.81 -9.94
CA MET A 29 -5.67 -7.91 -9.35
C MET A 29 -6.24 -9.33 -9.54
N CYS A 30 -6.24 -10.12 -8.48
CA CYS A 30 -6.76 -11.48 -8.51
C CYS A 30 -8.26 -11.49 -8.13
N GLN A 31 -9.15 -11.41 -9.13
CA GLN A 31 -10.60 -11.38 -8.90
C GLN A 31 -11.20 -12.72 -8.40
N LYS A 32 -10.46 -13.83 -8.49
CA LYS A 32 -11.07 -15.17 -8.46
C LYS A 32 -11.17 -15.88 -7.11
N SER A 33 -10.30 -15.63 -6.13
CA SER A 33 -10.44 -16.28 -4.81
C SER A 33 -9.39 -15.87 -3.77
N GLU A 34 -8.29 -15.24 -4.18
CA GLU A 34 -7.22 -14.91 -3.25
C GLU A 34 -7.15 -13.41 -3.06
N ARG A 35 -7.22 -12.98 -1.80
CA ARG A 35 -6.97 -11.62 -1.30
C ARG A 35 -5.53 -11.16 -1.55
N SER A 36 -4.86 -11.69 -2.57
CA SER A 36 -3.47 -11.44 -2.91
C SER A 36 -3.39 -10.27 -3.88
N PHE A 37 -2.33 -9.49 -3.74
CA PHE A 37 -1.97 -8.37 -4.62
C PHE A 37 -0.97 -8.81 -5.72
N ILE A 38 -0.57 -10.09 -5.74
CA ILE A 38 0.27 -10.71 -6.79
C ILE A 38 -0.20 -12.15 -7.08
N ASP A 39 0.05 -12.66 -8.29
CA ASP A 39 -0.27 -14.04 -8.69
C ASP A 39 0.78 -15.04 -8.20
N VAL A 40 0.52 -15.67 -7.05
CA VAL A 40 1.45 -16.63 -6.42
C VAL A 40 1.52 -17.99 -7.12
N SER A 41 0.79 -18.19 -8.24
CA SER A 41 0.95 -19.38 -9.08
C SER A 41 2.27 -19.40 -9.85
N LYS A 42 2.89 -18.22 -10.03
CA LYS A 42 4.20 -18.04 -10.67
C LYS A 42 5.34 -18.19 -9.65
N GLU A 43 6.40 -18.90 -10.02
CA GLU A 43 7.48 -19.27 -9.08
C GLU A 43 8.24 -18.05 -8.53
N ASP A 44 8.50 -17.04 -9.36
CA ASP A 44 9.14 -15.78 -8.94
C ASP A 44 8.28 -14.99 -7.93
N ARG A 45 6.95 -15.02 -8.11
CA ARG A 45 5.98 -14.41 -7.17
C ARG A 45 5.92 -15.16 -5.85
N LYS A 46 6.09 -16.48 -5.87
CA LYS A 46 6.20 -17.31 -4.67
C LYS A 46 7.49 -17.03 -3.90
N VAL A 47 8.61 -16.81 -4.58
CA VAL A 47 9.87 -16.35 -3.96
C VAL A 47 9.66 -15.00 -3.27
N LEU A 48 9.00 -14.05 -3.94
CA LEU A 48 8.66 -12.74 -3.36
C LEU A 48 7.73 -12.87 -2.14
N GLN A 49 6.69 -13.71 -2.24
CA GLN A 49 5.81 -14.00 -1.11
C GLN A 49 6.61 -14.52 0.09
N ASN A 50 7.52 -15.46 -0.11
CA ASN A 50 8.33 -16.02 0.97
C ASN A 50 9.25 -14.96 1.59
N ALA A 51 9.86 -14.09 0.78
CA ALA A 51 10.66 -12.97 1.28
C ALA A 51 9.82 -12.01 2.14
N LEU A 52 8.60 -11.68 1.72
CA LEU A 52 7.68 -10.83 2.47
C LEU A 52 7.16 -11.51 3.77
N LYS A 53 6.92 -12.82 3.75
CA LYS A 53 6.52 -13.58 4.96
C LYS A 53 7.63 -13.63 6.01
N ALA A 54 8.89 -13.61 5.58
CA ALA A 54 10.05 -13.71 6.45
C ALA A 54 10.51 -12.35 7.03
N THR A 55 9.87 -11.25 6.65
CA THR A 55 10.33 -9.90 6.96
C THR A 55 9.24 -9.03 7.57
N LYS A 56 9.71 -8.07 8.38
CA LYS A 56 8.95 -6.96 8.95
C LYS A 56 9.47 -5.66 8.38
N GLY A 57 8.64 -4.62 8.40
CA GLY A 57 9.07 -3.31 7.93
C GLY A 57 7.92 -2.42 7.46
N VAL A 58 8.17 -1.69 6.38
CA VAL A 58 7.24 -0.71 5.80
C VAL A 58 6.94 -1.05 4.35
N TYR A 59 5.75 -0.68 3.91
CA TYR A 59 5.31 -0.87 2.54
C TYR A 59 4.51 0.33 2.05
N SER A 60 4.39 0.44 0.73
CA SER A 60 3.64 1.50 0.06
C SER A 60 2.91 0.95 -1.15
N PHE A 61 1.72 1.49 -1.41
CA PHE A 61 1.00 1.31 -2.67
C PHE A 61 1.00 2.61 -3.46
N TYR A 62 1.00 2.47 -4.78
CA TYR A 62 1.07 3.57 -5.73
C TYR A 62 -0.08 3.46 -6.73
N ASN A 63 -0.56 4.59 -7.23
CA ASN A 63 -1.44 4.62 -8.39
C ASN A 63 -0.65 4.37 -9.70
N SER A 64 -1.35 4.43 -10.83
CA SER A 64 -0.76 4.27 -12.17
C SER A 64 0.25 5.36 -12.55
N GLU A 65 0.26 6.49 -11.84
CA GLU A 65 1.18 7.61 -12.05
C GLU A 65 2.40 7.54 -11.10
N LEU A 66 2.52 6.44 -10.34
CA LEU A 66 3.54 6.23 -9.31
C LEU A 66 3.48 7.24 -8.16
N GLU A 67 2.30 7.82 -7.91
CA GLU A 67 2.04 8.58 -6.70
C GLU A 67 1.70 7.64 -5.55
N ILE A 68 2.27 7.89 -4.37
CA ILE A 68 2.01 7.06 -3.20
C ILE A 68 0.59 7.34 -2.69
N ILE A 69 -0.24 6.30 -2.68
CA ILE A 69 -1.64 6.39 -2.23
C ILE A 69 -1.83 5.77 -0.85
N TYR A 70 -0.96 4.86 -0.42
CA TYR A 70 -1.05 4.21 0.89
C TYR A 70 0.34 3.87 1.39
N VAL A 71 0.56 4.02 2.70
CA VAL A 71 1.80 3.63 3.38
C VAL A 71 1.40 2.86 4.61
N GLY A 72 1.95 1.66 4.77
CA GLY A 72 1.71 0.87 5.98
C GLY A 72 2.98 0.33 6.56
N LYS A 73 2.85 -0.24 7.76
CA LYS A 73 3.93 -0.87 8.49
C LYS A 73 3.45 -2.14 9.17
N THR A 74 4.39 -3.00 9.51
CA THR A 74 4.12 -4.14 10.39
C THR A 74 5.39 -4.57 11.10
N LYS A 75 5.25 -4.91 12.39
CA LYS A 75 6.28 -5.61 13.18
C LYS A 75 6.15 -7.13 13.07
N ASN A 76 5.08 -7.62 12.43
CA ASN A 76 4.85 -9.01 12.07
C ASN A 76 5.31 -9.26 10.62
N ASP A 77 4.65 -10.18 9.91
CA ASP A 77 4.98 -10.48 8.52
C ASP A 77 4.38 -9.46 7.54
N LEU A 78 5.20 -8.98 6.60
CA LEU A 78 4.79 -8.01 5.57
C LEU A 78 3.71 -8.58 4.65
N TRP A 79 3.79 -9.86 4.30
CA TRP A 79 2.85 -10.47 3.37
C TRP A 79 1.39 -10.36 3.82
N THR A 80 1.10 -10.79 5.05
CA THR A 80 -0.26 -10.79 5.60
C THR A 80 -0.80 -9.38 5.73
N GLU A 81 0.03 -8.45 6.21
CA GLU A 81 -0.37 -7.06 6.38
C GLU A 81 -0.68 -6.38 5.02
N ILE A 82 0.20 -6.56 4.02
CA ILE A 82 0.00 -5.99 2.68
C ILE A 82 -1.27 -6.57 2.05
N CYS A 83 -1.51 -7.88 2.17
CA CYS A 83 -2.77 -8.49 1.71
C CYS A 83 -3.99 -7.86 2.41
N ASN A 84 -3.94 -7.68 3.73
CA ASN A 84 -5.05 -7.08 4.47
C ASN A 84 -5.32 -5.63 4.03
N ALA A 85 -4.27 -4.82 3.86
CA ALA A 85 -4.38 -3.45 3.41
C ALA A 85 -4.91 -3.34 1.97
N TYR A 86 -4.42 -4.19 1.05
CA TYR A 86 -4.86 -4.21 -0.35
C TYR A 86 -6.37 -4.46 -0.49
N ASN A 87 -6.94 -5.28 0.39
CA ASN A 87 -8.37 -5.60 0.40
C ASN A 87 -9.20 -4.68 1.30
N ARG A 88 -8.61 -3.60 1.82
CA ARG A 88 -9.29 -2.69 2.72
C ARG A 88 -10.31 -1.86 1.95
N LYS A 89 -11.55 -1.88 2.46
CA LYS A 89 -12.62 -1.01 2.01
C LYS A 89 -12.32 0.42 2.43
N MET A 90 -12.52 1.37 1.53
CA MET A 90 -12.31 2.80 1.75
C MET A 90 -13.66 3.48 1.97
N PRO A 91 -14.12 3.65 3.23
CA PRO A 91 -15.47 4.12 3.50
C PRO A 91 -15.71 5.57 3.04
N HIS A 92 -14.66 6.39 3.00
CA HIS A 92 -14.73 7.81 2.59
C HIS A 92 -14.58 8.01 1.07
N TYR A 93 -14.18 6.97 0.34
CA TYR A 93 -13.99 7.02 -1.11
C TYR A 93 -15.09 6.25 -1.81
N HIS A 94 -15.72 6.89 -2.79
CA HIS A 94 -16.82 6.30 -3.53
C HIS A 94 -16.52 6.32 -5.02
N ARG A 95 -16.74 5.18 -5.65
CA ARG A 95 -16.79 5.09 -7.11
C ARG A 95 -18.24 5.25 -7.56
N TYR A 96 -18.43 6.13 -8.52
CA TYR A 96 -19.67 6.21 -9.28
C TYR A 96 -19.49 5.43 -10.57
N TYR A 97 -20.37 4.47 -10.84
CA TYR A 97 -20.32 3.70 -12.06
C TYR A 97 -21.71 3.48 -12.63
N VAL A 98 -21.72 3.23 -13.94
CA VAL A 98 -22.91 2.90 -14.70
C VAL A 98 -22.64 1.56 -15.38
N ASN A 99 -23.57 0.61 -15.27
CA ASN A 99 -23.46 -0.63 -16.01
C ASN A 99 -23.74 -0.35 -17.49
N HIS A 100 -22.74 -0.57 -18.35
CA HIS A 100 -22.88 -0.46 -19.79
C HIS A 100 -23.16 -1.86 -20.36
N PRO A 101 -24.41 -2.16 -20.78
CA PRO A 101 -24.69 -3.44 -21.42
C PRO A 101 -23.87 -3.56 -22.71
N HIS A 102 -23.11 -4.63 -22.85
CA HIS A 102 -22.38 -4.95 -24.07
C HIS A 102 -23.35 -5.54 -25.11
N GLY A 103 -23.50 -4.89 -26.28
CA GLY A 103 -24.37 -5.37 -27.37
C GLY A 103 -25.18 -4.27 -28.08
N LYS A 104 -26.21 -4.65 -28.83
CA LYS A 104 -27.09 -3.71 -29.57
C LYS A 104 -27.80 -2.76 -28.61
N TYR A 105 -27.32 -1.53 -28.54
CA TYR A 105 -27.98 -0.43 -27.83
C TYR A 105 -29.37 -0.21 -28.43
N SER A 106 -30.42 -0.34 -27.60
CA SER A 106 -31.76 0.14 -27.95
C SER A 106 -31.93 1.52 -27.35
N ALA A 107 -31.93 2.55 -28.20
CA ALA A 107 -32.37 3.88 -27.81
C ALA A 107 -33.84 3.78 -27.38
N GLY A 108 -34.13 3.95 -26.08
CA GLY A 108 -35.51 3.95 -25.56
C GLY A 108 -35.78 3.16 -24.28
N LYS A 109 -34.82 2.38 -23.76
CA LYS A 109 -34.97 1.79 -22.40
C LYS A 109 -34.43 2.71 -21.32
N ALA A 110 -35.07 2.65 -20.14
CA ALA A 110 -34.95 3.51 -18.96
C ALA A 110 -33.57 4.17 -18.73
N LEU A 111 -33.59 5.40 -18.19
CA LEU A 111 -32.39 6.14 -17.79
C LEU A 111 -31.45 5.25 -16.97
N ARG A 112 -30.17 5.22 -17.40
CA ARG A 112 -29.15 4.44 -16.73
C ARG A 112 -29.01 4.93 -15.28
N GLN A 113 -29.00 3.99 -14.35
CA GLN A 113 -28.86 4.31 -12.93
C GLN A 113 -27.38 4.42 -12.58
N ILE A 114 -26.98 5.60 -12.12
CA ILE A 114 -25.65 5.82 -11.52
C ILE A 114 -25.66 5.12 -10.16
N LYS A 115 -24.77 4.14 -9.99
CA LYS A 115 -24.57 3.47 -8.71
C LYS A 115 -23.39 4.07 -7.99
N ARG A 116 -23.52 4.23 -6.68
CA ARG A 116 -22.45 4.61 -5.76
C ARG A 116 -22.04 3.37 -4.98
N ASP A 117 -20.76 3.05 -4.99
CA ASP A 117 -20.20 1.96 -4.19
C ASP A 117 -18.91 2.43 -3.51
N ALA A 118 -18.55 1.79 -2.41
CA ALA A 118 -17.31 2.10 -1.73
C ALA A 118 -16.14 1.57 -2.56
N MET A 119 -15.08 2.37 -2.63
CA MET A 119 -13.85 1.97 -3.28
C MET A 119 -13.05 1.04 -2.34
N TYR A 120 -12.21 0.20 -2.91
CA TYR A 120 -11.19 -0.58 -2.19
C TYR A 120 -9.79 -0.09 -2.58
N LEU A 121 -8.78 -0.38 -1.76
CA LEU A 121 -7.39 -0.02 -2.13
C LEU A 121 -6.96 -0.68 -3.44
N TYR A 122 -7.35 -1.94 -3.66
CA TYR A 122 -7.09 -2.63 -4.92
C TYR A 122 -7.71 -1.96 -6.16
N ASP A 123 -8.72 -1.10 -6.02
CA ASP A 123 -9.30 -0.39 -7.18
C ASP A 123 -8.35 0.70 -7.69
N ALA A 124 -7.40 1.18 -6.87
CA ALA A 124 -6.49 2.27 -7.20
C ALA A 124 -5.00 1.89 -7.18
N ALA A 125 -4.63 0.87 -6.41
CA ALA A 125 -3.24 0.41 -6.33
C ALA A 125 -2.83 -0.29 -7.63
N SER A 126 -1.89 0.30 -8.36
CA SER A 126 -1.26 -0.27 -9.57
C SER A 126 0.13 -0.85 -9.30
N TYR A 127 0.84 -0.30 -8.31
CA TYR A 127 2.16 -0.78 -7.91
C TYR A 127 2.31 -0.85 -6.39
N PHE A 128 3.29 -1.62 -5.91
CA PHE A 128 3.68 -1.63 -4.50
C PHE A 128 5.20 -1.72 -4.32
N SER A 129 5.67 -1.22 -3.18
CA SER A 129 7.06 -1.36 -2.73
C SER A 129 7.07 -1.83 -1.28
N ALA A 130 8.05 -2.65 -0.91
CA ALA A 130 8.23 -3.14 0.46
C ALA A 130 9.71 -3.13 0.86
N TYR A 131 9.96 -2.71 2.09
CA TYR A 131 11.30 -2.59 2.66
C TYR A 131 11.34 -3.33 3.99
N SER A 132 12.37 -4.14 4.18
CA SER A 132 12.69 -4.64 5.51
C SER A 132 13.31 -3.51 6.32
N VAL A 133 12.83 -3.31 7.54
CA VAL A 133 13.30 -2.26 8.44
C VAL A 133 13.54 -2.87 9.82
N GLU A 134 14.60 -2.43 10.50
CA GLU A 134 14.85 -2.82 11.90
C GLU A 134 13.65 -2.43 12.75
N GLU A 135 13.18 -3.33 13.61
CA GLU A 135 11.94 -3.19 14.38
C GLU A 135 11.81 -1.86 15.13
N ASN A 136 12.90 -1.39 15.73
CA ASN A 136 12.96 -0.15 16.49
C ASN A 136 12.88 1.11 15.61
N LEU A 137 13.09 0.99 14.29
CA LEU A 137 12.99 2.07 13.32
C LEU A 137 11.66 2.09 12.57
N ILE A 138 10.88 0.99 12.58
CA ILE A 138 9.66 0.85 11.78
C ILE A 138 8.68 2.00 12.00
N ASP A 139 8.39 2.32 13.26
CA ASP A 139 7.42 3.39 13.59
C ASP A 139 7.92 4.77 13.16
N ALA A 140 9.23 5.02 13.29
CA ALA A 140 9.85 6.28 12.91
C ALA A 140 9.86 6.45 11.38
N PHE A 141 10.14 5.39 10.62
CA PHE A 141 10.13 5.42 9.16
C PHE A 141 8.75 5.68 8.59
N GLU A 142 7.73 4.95 9.05
CA GLU A 142 6.36 5.16 8.60
C GLU A 142 5.88 6.59 8.93
N THR A 143 6.13 7.06 10.16
CA THR A 143 5.80 8.44 10.55
C THR A 143 6.50 9.47 9.66
N LEU A 144 7.78 9.26 9.34
CA LEU A 144 8.54 10.15 8.46
C LEU A 144 7.92 10.19 7.06
N ILE A 145 7.62 9.03 6.47
CA ILE A 145 7.03 8.95 5.12
C ILE A 145 5.66 9.65 5.11
N ILE A 146 4.83 9.43 6.13
CA ILE A 146 3.53 10.09 6.24
C ILE A 146 3.68 11.61 6.29
N ARG A 147 4.66 12.11 7.03
CA ARG A 147 4.93 13.56 7.14
C ARG A 147 5.54 14.16 5.87
N MET A 148 6.27 13.37 5.08
CA MET A 148 6.80 13.80 3.78
C MET A 148 5.72 13.90 2.72
N ILE A 149 4.59 13.20 2.90
CA ILE A 149 3.49 13.12 1.92
C ILE A 149 2.15 13.42 2.64
N PRO A 150 1.98 14.63 3.21
CA PRO A 150 0.89 14.90 4.14
C PRO A 150 -0.50 14.93 3.48
N ASN A 151 -0.60 15.16 2.17
CA ASN A 151 -1.87 15.40 1.48
C ASN A 151 -2.37 14.23 0.63
N ASP A 152 -1.47 13.36 0.18
CA ASP A 152 -1.77 12.36 -0.86
C ASP A 152 -2.01 10.96 -0.29
N LEU A 153 -1.70 10.75 1.00
CA LEU A 153 -1.91 9.47 1.65
C LEU A 153 -3.36 9.24 2.05
N LEU A 154 -3.94 8.17 1.51
CA LEU A 154 -5.25 7.69 1.89
C LEU A 154 -5.28 7.29 3.37
N ASN A 155 -4.16 6.85 3.98
CA ASN A 155 -4.07 6.48 5.40
C ASN A 155 -4.62 7.54 6.36
N VAL A 156 -4.18 8.79 6.21
CA VAL A 156 -4.60 9.88 7.12
C VAL A 156 -6.10 10.10 7.01
N ARG A 157 -6.65 9.98 5.79
CA ARG A 157 -8.09 10.12 5.50
C ARG A 157 -8.91 8.87 5.83
N MET A 158 -8.29 7.68 5.83
CA MET A 158 -8.92 6.36 6.05
C MET A 158 -9.00 6.00 7.53
N GLU A 159 -7.98 6.34 8.30
CA GLU A 159 -7.84 5.93 9.71
C GLU A 159 -8.22 7.06 10.68
N GLY A 160 -8.58 8.23 10.17
CA GLY A 160 -8.99 9.38 10.98
C GLY A 160 -7.87 9.85 11.91
N ASN A 161 -6.62 9.75 11.46
CA ASN A 161 -5.45 10.05 12.29
C ASN A 161 -5.28 11.57 12.38
N ASN A 162 -6.20 12.23 13.10
CA ASN A 162 -6.30 13.68 13.28
C ASN A 162 -5.03 14.29 13.91
N LEU A 163 -4.18 13.46 14.54
CA LEU A 163 -2.89 13.85 15.10
C LEU A 163 -1.80 14.09 14.05
N LEU A 164 -1.98 13.61 12.82
CA LEU A 164 -1.03 13.77 11.71
C LEU A 164 -1.56 14.68 10.59
N SER A 165 -2.81 15.13 10.69
CA SER A 165 -3.36 16.17 9.81
C SER A 165 -2.77 17.53 10.21
N PRO A 166 -2.17 18.30 9.27
CA PRO A 166 -1.81 19.68 9.55
C PRO A 166 -3.03 20.60 9.79
N PHE A 167 -4.25 20.08 9.59
CA PHE A 167 -5.52 20.80 9.74
C PHE A 167 -6.36 20.27 10.91
N SER A 168 -5.74 20.03 12.08
CA SER A 168 -6.52 19.88 13.32
C SER A 168 -7.13 21.23 13.67
N HIS A 169 -8.30 21.54 13.11
CA HIS A 169 -9.14 22.61 13.64
C HIS A 169 -9.56 22.22 15.05
N THR A 170 -8.90 22.80 16.05
CA THR A 170 -9.51 23.02 17.35
C THR A 170 -10.73 23.89 17.08
N SER A 171 -11.90 23.27 17.11
CA SER A 171 -13.15 24.02 17.15
C SER A 171 -13.25 24.54 18.57
N ASP A 172 -13.01 25.85 18.75
CA ASP A 172 -13.48 26.61 19.91
C ASP A 172 -15.01 26.76 19.86
#